data_AF-R1G3W3-F1
#
_entry.id   AF-R1G3W3-F1
#
_cell.length_a   1.000
_cell.length_b   1.000
_cell.length_c   1.000
_cell.angle_alpha   90.00
_cell.angle_beta   90.00
_cell.angle_gamma   90.00
#
_symmetry.space_group_name_H-M   'P 1'
#
loop_
_entity.id
_entity.type
_entity.pdbx_description
1 polymer ?
#
loop_
_entity_poly.entity_id
_entity_poly.type
_entity_poly.pdbx_seq_one_letter_code
_entity_poly.pdbx_strand_id
1 'polypeptide(L)'
;ARSRARRGAYRALADLRTAFQQVVVEPSANGRQAVAWWPVIAAQERVADAVTEVGVTIGRGVPPPAPADVELLTAALWELASAVREQREPRSVPLPDAAQLSGVVDQLESAFDAVRGPDLAERTPLRLVRRFLPYHRRT
;
A
#
# COMPACT_ATOMS: atom_id res chain seq x y z
N ALA A 1 4.61 -2.59 -24.17
CA ALA A 1 4.59 -1.76 -22.94
C ALA A 1 3.94 -2.49 -21.75
N ARG A 2 2.67 -2.92 -21.82
CA ARG A 2 1.92 -3.60 -20.73
C ARG A 2 2.67 -4.74 -20.02
N SER A 3 3.23 -5.67 -20.80
CA SER A 3 4.00 -6.82 -20.29
C SER A 3 5.23 -6.41 -19.47
N ARG A 4 5.86 -5.27 -19.80
CA ARG A 4 7.01 -4.72 -19.07
C ARG A 4 6.60 -4.06 -17.76
N ALA A 5 5.51 -3.29 -17.75
CA ALA A 5 4.96 -2.66 -16.54
C ALA A 5 4.54 -3.72 -15.52
N ARG A 6 3.81 -4.76 -15.97
CA ARG A 6 3.43 -5.91 -15.13
C ARG A 6 4.64 -6.55 -14.45
N ARG A 7 5.67 -6.91 -15.22
CA ARG A 7 6.91 -7.49 -14.66
C ARG A 7 7.62 -6.54 -13.70
N GLY A 8 7.56 -5.23 -13.93
CA GLY A 8 8.11 -4.23 -13.02
C GLY A 8 7.41 -4.25 -11.66
N ALA A 9 6.07 -4.21 -11.65
CA ALA A 9 5.26 -4.22 -10.43
C ALA A 9 5.50 -5.48 -9.59
N TYR A 10 5.42 -6.68 -10.19
CA TYR A 10 5.66 -7.92 -9.44
C TYR A 10 7.10 -8.04 -8.94
N ARG A 11 8.11 -7.53 -9.66
CA ARG A 11 9.48 -7.51 -9.13
C ARG A 11 9.59 -6.62 -7.91
N ALA A 12 9.05 -5.41 -7.95
CA ALA A 12 9.07 -4.51 -6.80
C ALA A 12 8.38 -5.13 -5.56
N LEU A 13 7.25 -5.83 -5.76
CA LEU A 13 6.56 -6.54 -4.69
C LEU A 13 7.38 -7.73 -4.15
N ALA A 14 8.02 -8.51 -5.03
CA ALA A 14 8.88 -9.62 -4.62
C ALA A 14 10.13 -9.14 -3.85
N ASP A 15 10.74 -8.04 -4.30
CA ASP A 15 11.88 -7.41 -3.64
C ASP A 15 11.48 -6.92 -2.24
N LEU A 16 10.32 -6.26 -2.12
CA LEU A 16 9.75 -5.81 -0.85
C LEU A 16 9.49 -6.99 0.11
N ARG A 17 8.87 -8.05 -0.39
CA ARG A 17 8.57 -9.26 0.39
C ARG A 17 9.85 -9.92 0.92
N THR A 18 10.88 -10.00 0.08
CA THR A 18 12.20 -10.55 0.46
C THR A 18 12.85 -9.72 1.56
N ALA A 19 12.86 -8.40 1.42
CA ALA A 19 13.40 -7.49 2.43
C ALA A 19 12.68 -7.64 3.79
N PHE A 20 11.35 -7.77 3.77
CA PHE A 20 10.57 -7.98 5.00
C PHE A 20 10.84 -9.34 5.64
N GLN A 21 10.93 -10.41 4.84
CA GLN A 21 11.29 -11.74 5.35
C GLN A 21 12.64 -11.74 6.06
N GLN A 22 13.62 -10.97 5.57
CA GLN A 22 14.93 -10.83 6.23
C GLN A 22 14.85 -10.12 7.58
N VAL A 23 13.94 -9.14 7.74
CA VAL A 23 13.78 -8.36 8.98
C VAL A 23 13.04 -9.15 10.07
N VAL A 24 12.22 -10.14 9.71
CA VAL A 24 11.37 -10.91 10.63
C VAL A 24 12.12 -12.03 11.38
N VAL A 25 13.38 -12.31 11.03
CA VAL A 25 14.12 -13.51 11.47
C VAL A 25 14.42 -13.57 12.99
N GLU A 26 14.31 -12.46 13.72
CA GLU A 26 14.46 -12.44 15.20
C GLU A 26 13.26 -11.73 15.87
N PRO A 27 12.83 -12.12 17.10
CA PRO A 27 11.74 -11.49 17.83
C PRO A 27 12.14 -10.11 18.39
N SER A 28 12.51 -9.20 17.49
CA SER A 28 12.85 -7.82 17.75
C SER A 28 11.61 -6.91 17.61
N ALA A 29 11.68 -5.69 18.15
CA ALA A 29 10.66 -4.68 17.90
C ALA A 29 10.48 -4.42 16.39
N ASN A 30 11.57 -4.46 15.64
CA ASN A 30 11.59 -4.30 14.18
C ASN A 30 10.90 -5.48 13.48
N GLY A 31 11.10 -6.71 13.96
CA GLY A 31 10.43 -7.91 13.41
C GLY A 31 8.92 -7.86 13.61
N ARG A 32 8.44 -7.46 14.80
CA ARG A 32 6.99 -7.23 15.04
C ARG A 32 6.44 -6.13 14.15
N GLN A 33 7.16 -5.02 14.02
CA GLN A 33 6.79 -3.92 13.14
C GLN A 33 6.72 -4.38 11.67
N ALA A 34 7.65 -5.23 11.22
CA ALA A 34 7.66 -5.76 9.86
C ALA A 34 6.45 -6.67 9.57
N VAL A 35 6.11 -7.59 10.48
CA VAL A 35 4.91 -8.45 10.37
C VAL A 35 3.64 -7.62 10.23
N ALA A 36 3.58 -6.51 10.95
CA ALA A 36 2.43 -5.64 10.99
C ALA A 36 2.12 -4.97 9.62
N TRP A 37 3.10 -4.85 8.73
CA TRP A 37 2.91 -4.35 7.35
C TRP A 37 2.44 -5.42 6.36
N TRP A 38 2.39 -6.68 6.79
CA TRP A 38 1.99 -7.78 5.92
C TRP A 38 0.65 -7.58 5.22
N PRO A 39 -0.42 -7.10 5.90
CA PRO A 39 -1.70 -6.85 5.25
C PRO A 39 -1.60 -5.83 4.12
N VAL A 40 -0.74 -4.81 4.25
CA VAL A 40 -0.54 -3.78 3.22
C VAL A 40 0.11 -4.37 1.98
N ILE A 41 1.18 -5.15 2.16
CA ILE A 41 1.88 -5.81 1.05
C ILE A 41 0.93 -6.77 0.32
N ALA A 42 0.22 -7.62 1.07
CA ALA A 42 -0.71 -8.57 0.50
C ALA A 42 -1.87 -7.88 -0.25
N ALA A 43 -2.36 -6.73 0.24
CA ALA A 43 -3.38 -5.97 -0.46
C ALA A 43 -2.84 -5.36 -1.78
N GLN A 44 -1.61 -4.86 -1.80
CA GLN A 44 -0.99 -4.36 -3.03
C GLN A 44 -0.76 -5.47 -4.07
N GLU A 45 -0.40 -6.68 -3.64
CA GLU A 45 -0.33 -7.86 -4.50
C GLU A 45 -1.69 -8.12 -5.16
N ARG A 46 -2.78 -8.14 -4.38
CA ARG A 46 -4.14 -8.35 -4.91
C ARG A 46 -4.62 -7.25 -5.86
N VAL A 47 -4.26 -5.98 -5.61
CA VAL A 47 -4.55 -4.88 -6.56
C VAL A 47 -3.85 -5.11 -7.90
N ALA A 48 -2.58 -5.53 -7.88
CA ALA A 48 -1.84 -5.82 -9.11
C ALA A 48 -2.43 -7.00 -9.89
N ASP A 49 -2.92 -8.03 -9.18
CA ASP A 49 -3.63 -9.17 -9.76
C ASP A 49 -4.95 -8.72 -10.41
N ALA A 50 -5.79 -7.95 -9.71
CA ALA A 50 -7.06 -7.44 -10.24
C ALA A 50 -6.88 -6.56 -11.50
N VAL A 51 -5.89 -5.68 -11.51
CA VAL A 51 -5.55 -4.88 -12.71
C VAL A 51 -5.07 -5.77 -13.85
N THR A 52 -4.33 -6.84 -13.53
CA THR A 52 -3.88 -7.82 -14.53
C THR A 52 -5.07 -8.58 -15.12
N GLU A 53 -6.06 -8.96 -14.32
CA GLU A 53 -7.29 -9.60 -14.79
C GLU A 53 -8.05 -8.72 -15.79
N VAL A 54 -8.23 -7.43 -15.49
CA VAL A 54 -8.80 -6.45 -16.45
C VAL A 54 -7.97 -6.40 -17.74
N GLY A 55 -6.65 -6.40 -17.63
CA GLY A 55 -5.75 -6.44 -18.79
C GLY A 55 -5.91 -7.72 -19.64
N VAL A 56 -6.21 -8.86 -19.02
CA VAL A 56 -6.46 -10.15 -19.69
C VAL A 56 -7.81 -10.14 -20.39
N THR A 57 -8.87 -9.61 -19.78
CA THR A 57 -10.20 -9.52 -20.42
C THR A 57 -10.17 -8.63 -21.65
N ILE A 58 -9.46 -7.49 -21.58
CA ILE A 58 -9.21 -6.64 -22.76
C ILE A 58 -8.49 -7.42 -23.87
N GLY A 59 -7.47 -8.22 -23.51
CA GLY A 59 -6.76 -9.08 -24.45
C GLY A 59 -7.64 -10.15 -25.11
N ARG A 60 -8.79 -10.49 -24.51
CA ARG A 60 -9.80 -11.41 -25.04
C ARG A 60 -10.92 -10.71 -25.82
N GLY A 61 -10.80 -9.40 -26.08
CA GLY A 61 -11.74 -8.64 -26.90
C GLY A 61 -12.80 -7.86 -26.12
N VAL A 62 -12.75 -7.84 -24.78
CA VAL A 62 -13.58 -6.93 -23.99
C VAL A 62 -13.12 -5.49 -24.25
N PRO A 63 -14.03 -4.53 -24.47
CA PRO A 63 -13.66 -3.12 -24.63
C PRO A 63 -12.86 -2.60 -23.42
N PRO A 64 -11.92 -1.65 -23.63
CA PRO A 64 -11.23 -1.01 -22.53
C PRO A 64 -12.21 -0.20 -21.66
N PRO A 65 -11.94 -0.07 -20.34
CA PRO A 65 -12.69 0.84 -19.47
C PRO A 65 -12.62 2.29 -19.96
N ALA A 66 -13.57 3.12 -19.53
CA ALA A 66 -13.56 4.52 -19.87
C ALA A 66 -12.30 5.21 -19.33
N PRO A 67 -11.67 6.15 -20.08
CA PRO A 67 -10.47 6.84 -19.61
C PRO A 67 -10.66 7.54 -18.25
N ALA A 68 -11.83 8.13 -18.01
CA ALA A 68 -12.15 8.78 -16.73
C ALA A 68 -12.10 7.80 -15.55
N ASP A 69 -12.57 6.56 -15.72
CA ASP A 69 -12.51 5.55 -14.65
C ASP A 69 -11.07 5.13 -14.35
N VAL A 70 -10.23 5.04 -15.40
CA VAL A 70 -8.80 4.75 -15.25
C VAL A 70 -8.08 5.89 -14.52
N GLU A 71 -8.46 7.14 -14.77
CA GLU A 71 -7.94 8.32 -14.07
C GLU A 71 -8.30 8.28 -12.57
N LEU A 72 -9.54 7.92 -12.22
CA LEU A 72 -9.98 7.75 -10.83
C LEU A 72 -9.14 6.69 -10.10
N LEU A 73 -8.97 5.50 -10.70
CA LEU A 73 -8.12 4.45 -10.12
C LEU A 73 -6.67 4.88 -9.97
N THR A 74 -6.14 5.61 -10.96
CA THR A 74 -4.77 6.13 -10.91
C THR A 74 -4.62 7.12 -9.76
N ALA A 75 -5.56 8.06 -9.59
CA ALA A 75 -5.55 9.01 -8.49
C ALA A 75 -5.62 8.31 -7.13
N ALA A 76 -6.43 7.26 -7.01
CA ALA A 76 -6.54 6.48 -5.78
C ALA A 76 -5.26 5.69 -5.45
N LEU A 77 -4.59 5.09 -6.45
CA LEU A 77 -3.27 4.48 -6.26
C LEU A 77 -2.20 5.49 -5.83
N TRP A 78 -2.25 6.72 -6.38
CA TRP A 78 -1.38 7.82 -5.96
C TRP A 78 -1.62 8.22 -4.50
N GLU A 79 -2.88 8.31 -4.09
CA GLU A 79 -3.24 8.60 -2.70
C GLU A 79 -2.75 7.50 -1.76
N LEU A 80 -2.95 6.22 -2.10
CA LEU A 80 -2.43 5.08 -1.33
C LEU A 80 -0.91 5.18 -1.17
N ALA A 81 -0.20 5.45 -2.27
CA ALA A 81 1.25 5.56 -2.25
C ALA A 81 1.75 6.77 -1.43
N SER A 82 1.05 7.91 -1.49
CA SER A 82 1.34 9.09 -0.67
C SER A 82 1.08 8.81 0.81
N ALA A 83 -0.04 8.19 1.15
CA ALA A 83 -0.39 7.82 2.51
C ALA A 83 0.66 6.90 3.16
N VAL A 84 1.12 5.88 2.43
CA VAL A 84 2.19 4.98 2.89
C VAL A 84 3.51 5.72 3.09
N ARG A 85 3.93 6.57 2.14
CA ARG A 85 5.19 7.33 2.23
C ARG A 85 5.19 8.36 3.37
N GLU A 86 4.05 9.01 3.58
CA GLU A 86 3.88 10.05 4.59
C GLU A 86 3.44 9.47 5.95
N GLN A 87 3.25 8.15 6.03
CA GLN A 87 2.80 7.44 7.23
C GLN A 87 1.53 8.04 7.83
N ARG A 88 0.56 8.32 6.98
CA ARG A 88 -0.72 8.93 7.34
C ARG A 88 -1.89 8.08 6.88
N GLU A 89 -3.06 8.35 7.43
CA GLU A 89 -4.29 7.77 6.91
C GLU A 89 -4.55 8.24 5.47
N PRO A 90 -4.99 7.34 4.57
CA PRO A 90 -5.40 7.70 3.23
C PRO A 90 -6.68 8.52 3.25
N ARG A 91 -6.72 9.60 2.47
CA ARG A 91 -7.92 10.42 2.28
C ARG A 91 -8.96 9.63 1.49
N SER A 92 -10.23 9.94 1.72
CA SER A 92 -11.31 9.50 0.84
C SER A 92 -11.12 10.11 -0.54
N VAL A 93 -11.12 9.27 -1.56
CA VAL A 93 -11.01 9.65 -2.98
C VAL A 93 -12.13 8.99 -3.76
N PRO A 94 -12.67 9.62 -4.82
CA PRO A 94 -13.67 9.00 -5.66
C PRO A 94 -13.10 7.76 -6.37
N LEU A 95 -13.90 6.69 -6.44
CA LEU A 95 -13.62 5.46 -7.16
C LEU A 95 -14.67 5.25 -8.25
N PRO A 96 -14.32 4.61 -9.38
CA PRO A 96 -15.30 4.33 -10.42
C PRO A 96 -16.30 3.27 -9.97
N ASP A 97 -17.53 3.34 -10.48
CA ASP A 97 -18.61 2.37 -10.23
C ASP A 97 -18.79 1.36 -11.38
N ALA A 98 -17.93 1.44 -12.41
CA ALA A 98 -17.97 0.56 -13.56
C ALA A 98 -17.79 -0.92 -13.16
N ALA A 99 -18.77 -1.76 -13.49
CA ALA A 99 -18.77 -3.19 -13.14
C ALA A 99 -17.49 -3.93 -13.59
N GLN A 100 -16.92 -3.55 -14.73
CA GLN A 100 -15.65 -4.09 -15.25
C GLN A 100 -14.46 -3.87 -14.29
N LEU A 101 -14.53 -2.86 -13.43
CA LEU A 101 -13.47 -2.45 -12.51
C LEU A 101 -13.77 -2.80 -11.05
N SER A 102 -14.94 -3.39 -10.75
CA SER A 102 -15.37 -3.75 -9.39
C SER A 102 -14.29 -4.50 -8.60
N GLY A 103 -13.70 -5.55 -9.19
CA GLY A 103 -12.62 -6.28 -8.52
C GLY A 103 -11.38 -5.43 -8.23
N VAL A 104 -11.07 -4.42 -9.04
CA VAL A 104 -9.95 -3.49 -8.75
C VAL A 104 -10.32 -2.54 -7.62
N VAL A 105 -11.56 -2.05 -7.60
CA VAL A 105 -12.11 -1.18 -6.55
C VAL A 105 -12.10 -1.90 -5.20
N ASP A 106 -12.63 -3.12 -5.13
CA ASP A 106 -12.66 -3.92 -3.90
C ASP A 106 -11.25 -4.13 -3.31
N GLN A 107 -10.26 -4.42 -4.15
CA GLN A 107 -8.89 -4.61 -3.69
C GLN A 107 -8.22 -3.30 -3.28
N LEU A 108 -8.58 -2.19 -3.91
CA LEU A 108 -8.05 -0.88 -3.56
C LEU A 108 -8.64 -0.37 -2.24
N GLU A 109 -9.93 -0.60 -2.00
CA GLU A 109 -10.58 -0.34 -0.71
C GLU A 109 -9.95 -1.20 0.39
N SER A 110 -9.76 -2.50 0.13
CA SER A 110 -9.04 -3.39 1.04
C SER A 110 -7.61 -2.92 1.33
N ALA A 111 -6.93 -2.31 0.35
CA ALA A 111 -5.60 -1.73 0.54
C ALA A 111 -5.64 -0.46 1.38
N PHE A 112 -6.64 0.41 1.17
CA PHE A 112 -6.84 1.57 2.04
C PHE A 112 -7.15 1.15 3.47
N ASP A 113 -7.98 0.15 3.67
CA ASP A 113 -8.29 -0.37 5.00
C ASP A 113 -7.08 -1.04 5.66
N ALA A 114 -6.27 -1.76 4.89
CA ALA A 114 -5.01 -2.29 5.38
C ALA A 114 -4.05 -1.18 5.84
N VAL A 115 -4.09 0.01 5.22
CA VAL A 115 -3.31 1.19 5.63
C VAL A 115 -3.95 1.93 6.83
N ARG A 116 -5.29 1.92 6.94
CA ARG A 116 -6.02 2.51 8.07
C ARG A 116 -6.01 1.65 9.34
N GLY A 117 -5.78 0.34 9.20
CA GLY A 117 -6.01 -0.65 10.25
C GLY A 117 -5.45 -0.25 11.62
N PRO A 118 -6.08 -0.69 12.72
CA PRO A 118 -5.80 -0.23 14.09
C PRO A 118 -4.31 -0.40 14.45
N ASP A 119 -3.71 -1.45 13.91
CA ASP A 119 -2.35 -1.83 14.18
C ASP A 119 -1.33 -0.89 13.51
N LEU A 120 -1.64 -0.16 12.41
CA LEU A 120 -0.80 0.88 11.79
C LEU A 120 -0.86 2.23 12.52
N ALA A 121 -2.05 2.61 13.00
CA ALA A 121 -2.25 3.86 13.73
C ALA A 121 -1.54 3.86 15.10
N GLU A 122 -1.47 2.70 15.77
CA GLU A 122 -0.68 2.51 17.00
C GLU A 122 0.86 2.59 16.76
N ARG A 123 1.34 2.67 15.50
CA ARG A 123 2.78 2.60 15.12
C ARG A 123 3.53 3.92 15.13
N THR A 124 2.97 4.99 15.71
CA THR A 124 3.72 6.23 15.94
C THR A 124 4.19 6.31 17.39
N PRO A 125 5.49 6.16 17.69
CA PRO A 125 6.02 6.77 18.89
C PRO A 125 6.08 8.27 18.63
N LEU A 126 4.96 8.98 18.85
CA LEU A 126 5.02 10.42 18.98
C LEU A 126 5.90 10.75 20.20
N ARG A 127 7.10 11.27 19.91
CA ARG A 127 8.03 11.97 20.81
C ARG A 127 8.73 11.14 21.90
N LEU A 128 9.96 10.74 21.57
CA LEU A 128 11.08 10.80 22.52
C LEU A 128 12.02 11.97 22.17
N VAL A 129 11.45 13.19 22.05
CA VAL A 129 12.22 14.44 22.10
C VAL A 129 11.91 15.15 23.42
N ARG A 130 12.68 14.75 24.44
CA ARG A 130 13.08 15.46 25.68
C ARG A 130 13.17 14.49 26.85
N ARG A 131 14.24 13.70 26.90
CA ARG A 131 14.75 13.22 28.19
C ARG A 131 16.25 13.02 28.20
N PHE A 132 17.03 13.94 27.62
CA PHE A 132 18.44 14.09 27.98
C PHE A 132 18.86 15.55 27.78
N LEU A 133 18.66 16.34 28.82
CA LEU A 133 19.43 17.56 29.08
C LEU A 133 19.71 17.57 30.57
N PRO A 134 20.96 17.29 31.01
CA PRO A 134 21.34 17.42 32.40
C PRO A 134 21.35 18.91 32.76
N TYR A 135 20.45 19.31 33.65
CA TYR A 135 20.54 20.60 34.32
C TYR A 135 21.64 20.49 35.38
N HIS A 136 22.85 20.94 35.05
CA HIS A 136 23.87 21.23 36.06
C HIS A 136 23.41 22.45 36.87
N ARG A 137 23.00 22.22 38.13
CA ARG A 137 22.99 23.27 39.15
C ARG A 137 24.44 23.70 39.39
N ARG A 138 24.77 24.96 39.10
CA ARG A 138 25.85 25.64 39.81
C ARG A 138 25.22 26.30 41.04
N THR A 139 25.81 25.98 42.19
CA THR A 139 25.75 26.74 43.44
C THR A 139 26.29 28.15 43.24
#